data_AF-A0A391NPR7-F1
#
_entry.id   AF-A0A391NPR7-F1
#
_cell.length_a   1.000
_cell.length_b   1.000
_cell.length_c   1.000
_cell.angle_alpha   90.00
_cell.angle_beta   90.00
_cell.angle_gamma   90.00
#
_symmetry.space_group_name_H-M   'P 1'
#
loop_
_entity.id
_entity.type
_entity.pdbx_description
1 polymer ?
#
loop_
_entity_poly.entity_id
_entity_poly.type
_entity_poly.pdbx_seq_one_letter_code
_entity_poly.pdbx_strand_id
1 'polypeptide(L)' 'MSFPPVPGADEHATELYLAEQAVYPTLQQGLTELCKQKPSDPIGWLAEWLAHNNPHRPSVEEPEDE' A
#
# COMPACT_ATOMS: atom_id res chain seq x y z
N MET A 1 22.80 -15.65 7.38
CA MET A 1 21.73 -15.15 6.50
C MET A 1 20.42 -15.52 7.18
N SER A 2 19.77 -14.55 7.84
CA SER A 2 18.49 -14.79 8.53
C SER A 2 17.39 -14.59 7.52
N PHE A 3 16.65 -15.65 7.22
CA PHE A 3 15.46 -15.56 6.37
C PHE A 3 14.39 -14.72 7.09
N PRO A 4 13.60 -13.90 6.36
CA PRO A 4 12.45 -13.22 6.96
C PRO A 4 11.45 -14.28 7.47
N PRO A 5 10.81 -14.04 8.62
CA PRO A 5 9.86 -14.97 9.20
C PRO A 5 8.68 -15.21 8.25
N VAL A 6 8.27 -16.48 8.17
CA VAL A 6 7.15 -16.92 7.33
C VAL A 6 5.86 -16.26 7.85
N PRO A 7 5.07 -15.60 6.98
CA PRO A 7 3.78 -15.05 7.39
C PRO A 7 2.87 -16.20 7.82
N GLY A 8 2.54 -16.23 9.13
CA GLY A 8 1.69 -17.25 9.74
C GLY A 8 2.15 -17.78 11.11
N ALA A 9 3.39 -17.52 11.54
CA ALA A 9 3.92 -18.04 12.81
C ALA A 9 4.01 -17.02 13.94
N ASP A 10 3.99 -15.71 13.63
CA ASP A 10 4.19 -14.65 14.61
C ASP A 10 3.24 -13.47 14.31
N GLU A 11 2.17 -13.34 15.11
CA GLU A 11 1.21 -12.23 15.02
C GLU A 11 1.91 -10.88 15.10
N HIS A 12 2.97 -10.78 15.90
CA HIS A 12 3.71 -9.55 16.12
C HIS A 12 4.48 -9.12 14.87
N ALA A 13 5.07 -10.07 14.13
CA ALA A 13 5.71 -9.77 12.84
C ALA A 13 4.70 -9.31 11.77
N THR A 14 3.46 -9.84 11.82
CA THR A 14 2.37 -9.43 10.91
C THR A 14 1.90 -8.01 11.23
N GLU A 15 1.70 -7.70 12.52
CA GLU A 15 1.38 -6.36 12.99
C GLU A 15 2.47 -5.35 12.61
N LEU A 16 3.75 -5.67 12.83
CA LEU A 16 4.87 -4.79 12.49
C LEU A 16 4.94 -4.51 10.97
N TYR A 17 4.75 -5.52 10.13
CA TYR A 17 4.74 -5.32 8.68
C TYR A 17 3.56 -4.44 8.21
N LEU A 18 2.37 -4.67 8.76
CA LEU A 18 1.16 -3.91 8.41
C LEU A 18 1.21 -2.47 8.94
N ALA A 19 1.70 -2.27 10.17
CA ALA A 19 1.69 -1.00 10.88
C ALA A 19 2.89 -0.10 10.52
N GLU A 20 4.10 -0.65 10.46
CA GLU A 20 5.32 0.16 10.36
C GLU A 20 5.91 0.25 8.95
N GLN A 21 5.69 -0.76 8.09
CA GLN A 21 6.49 -0.92 6.88
C GLN A 21 5.78 -0.53 5.57
N ALA A 22 4.46 -0.68 5.41
CA ALA A 22 3.89 -0.56 4.06
C ALA A 22 2.47 0.02 3.92
N VAL A 23 1.52 -0.30 4.80
CA VAL A 23 0.09 -0.10 4.48
C VAL A 23 -0.54 1.04 5.27
N TYR A 24 -0.32 1.10 6.58
CA TYR A 24 -1.00 2.03 7.47
C TYR A 24 -0.80 3.52 7.13
N PRO A 25 0.43 4.03 6.90
CA PRO A 25 0.62 5.46 6.65
C PRO A 25 -0.03 5.92 5.33
N THR A 26 0.17 5.16 4.25
CA THR A 26 -0.40 5.47 2.93
C THR A 26 -1.93 5.37 2.94
N LEU A 27 -2.48 4.36 3.61
CA LEU A 27 -3.94 4.21 3.74
C LEU A 27 -4.56 5.36 4.53
N GLN A 28 -3.96 5.74 5.66
CA GLN A 28 -4.46 6.83 6.49
C GLN A 28 -4.45 8.17 5.73
N GLN A 29 -3.42 8.41 4.93
CA GLN A 29 -3.31 9.60 4.09
C GLN A 29 -4.34 9.59 2.95
N GLY A 30 -4.56 8.45 2.31
CA GLY A 30 -5.59 8.28 1.29
C GLY A 30 -7.00 8.49 1.83
N LEU A 31 -7.31 7.98 3.02
CA LEU A 31 -8.59 8.22 3.70
C LEU A 31 -8.79 9.70 4.05
N THR A 32 -7.70 10.38 4.45
CA THR A 32 -7.73 11.83 4.72
C THR A 32 -8.06 12.63 3.46
N GLU A 33 -7.42 12.30 2.33
CA GLU A 33 -7.69 12.96 1.05
C GLU A 33 -9.08 12.62 0.49
N LEU A 34 -9.56 11.39 0.70
CA LEU A 34 -10.91 10.98 0.33
C LEU A 34 -11.97 11.84 1.03
N CYS A 35 -11.79 12.11 2.32
CA CYS A 35 -12.67 12.99 3.10
C CYS A 35 -12.64 14.45 2.63
N LYS A 36 -11.54 14.90 2.01
CA LYS A 36 -11.43 16.26 1.44
C LYS A 36 -12.10 16.36 0.07
N GLN A 37 -11.85 15.40 -0.82
CA GLN A 37 -12.39 15.44 -2.18
C GLN A 37 -13.87 15.05 -2.26
N LYS A 38 -14.34 14.15 -1.38
CA LYS A 38 -15.71 13.60 -1.39
C LYS A 38 -16.21 13.24 -2.79
N PRO A 39 -15.46 12.40 -3.52
CA PRO A 39 -15.86 11.94 -4.85
C PRO A 39 -17.17 11.14 -4.79
N SER A 40 -17.89 11.05 -5.91
CA SER A 40 -19.13 10.26 -5.99
C SER A 40 -18.89 8.75 -5.86
N ASP A 41 -17.72 8.27 -6.28
CA ASP A 41 -17.24 6.91 -6.03
C ASP A 41 -16.02 6.93 -5.09
N PRO A 42 -16.23 6.79 -3.77
CA PRO A 42 -15.14 6.85 -2.81
C PRO A 42 -14.20 5.65 -2.87
N ILE A 43 -14.68 4.48 -3.32
CA ILE A 43 -13.86 3.26 -3.34
C ILE A 43 -12.96 3.28 -4.57
N GLY A 44 -13.50 3.57 -5.75
CA GLY A 44 -12.71 3.69 -6.98
C GLY A 44 -11.64 4.77 -6.89
N TRP A 45 -12.02 5.94 -6.37
CA TRP A 45 -11.07 7.04 -6.17
C TRP A 45 -9.95 6.67 -5.20
N LEU A 46 -10.27 6.01 -4.08
CA LEU A 46 -9.26 5.60 -3.12
C LEU A 46 -8.32 4.53 -3.69
N ALA A 47 -8.83 3.59 -4.50
CA ALA A 47 -8.02 2.59 -5.18
C ALA A 47 -7.02 3.23 -6.15
N GLU A 48 -7.46 4.17 -6.97
CA GLU A 48 -6.58 4.93 -7.87
C GLU A 48 -5.56 5.76 -7.07
N TRP A 49 -6.00 6.42 -6.00
CA TRP A 49 -5.12 7.22 -5.15
C TRP A 49 -4.03 6.37 -4.50
N LEU A 50 -4.39 5.21 -3.95
CA LEU A 50 -3.44 4.27 -3.33
C LEU A 50 -2.46 3.71 -4.36
N ALA A 51 -2.93 3.38 -5.57
CA ALA A 51 -2.05 2.91 -6.63
C ALA A 51 -1.00 3.98 -6.99
N HIS A 52 -1.41 5.25 -7.14
CA HIS A 52 -0.52 6.37 -7.46
C HIS A 52 0.45 6.74 -6.33
N ASN A 53 0.01 6.64 -5.08
CA ASN A 53 0.79 7.06 -3.91
C ASN A 53 1.49 5.90 -3.19
N ASN A 54 1.64 4.75 -3.85
CA ASN A 54 2.31 3.58 -3.27
C ASN A 54 3.85 3.78 -3.24
N PRO A 55 4.48 3.93 -2.06
CA PRO A 55 5.93 4.11 -1.94
C PRO A 55 6.73 2.85 -2.31
N HIS A 56 6.07 1.69 -2.35
CA HIS A 56 6.68 0.39 -2.67
C HIS A 56 6.37 -0.06 -4.09
N ARG A 57 5.91 0.85 -4.96
CA ARG A 57 5.62 0.49 -6.34
C ARG A 57 6.93 0.02 -7.01
N PRO A 58 7.06 -1.26 -7.41
CA PRO A 58 8.20 -1.66 -8.22
C PRO A 58 8.11 -0.88 -9.54
N SER A 59 9.23 -0.28 -9.96
CA SER A 59 9.35 0.28 -11.31
C SER A 59 9.34 -0.91 -12.27
N VAL A 60 8.14 -1.32 -12.70
CA VAL A 60 7.99 -2.25 -13.81
C VAL A 60 8.30 -1.43 -15.05
N GLU A 61 9.57 -1.37 -15.43
CA GLU A 61 9.93 -1.06 -16.80
C GLU A 61 9.36 -2.19 -17.64
N GLU A 62 8.22 -1.96 -18.30
CA GLU A 62 7.75 -2.86 -19.34
C GLU A 62 8.86 -2.92 -20.39
N PRO A 63 9.43 -4.11 -20.69
CA PRO A 63 10.41 -4.21 -21.75
C PRO A 63 9.73 -3.76 -23.04
N GLU A 64 10.33 -2.79 -23.72
CA GLU A 64 9.87 -2.31 -25.02
C GLU A 64 9.75 -3.53 -25.97
N ASP A 65 8.52 -3.85 -26.40
CA ASP A 65 8.27 -4.91 -27.36
C ASP A 65 8.99 -4.56 -28.69
N GLU A 66 10.07 -5.30 -29.01
CA GLU A 66 10.77 -5.29 -30.31
C GLU A 66 9.97 -6.00 -31.42
#